data_AF-A0A2W6DJP5-F1
#
_entry.id   AF-A0A2W6DJP5-F1
#
_cell.length_a   1.000
_cell.length_b   1.000
_cell.length_c   1.000
_cell.angle_alpha   90.00
_cell.angle_beta   90.00
_cell.angle_gamma   90.00
#
_symmetry.space_group_name_H-M   'P 1'
#
loop_
_entity.id
_entity.type
_entity.pdbx_description
1 polymer ?
#
loop_
_entity_poly.entity_id
_entity_poly.type
_entity_poly.pdbx_seq_one_letter_code
_entity_poly.pdbx_strand_id
1 'polypeptide(L)'
;VIAKFEGYEANVPVTLTPEQAVEAAAVLGAAAACAIHYELFDNPPTYTEQSDIRERFERAARQRGVTPILVGDGEVVPFAAPERRPA
;
A
#
# COMPACT_ATOMS: atom_id res chain seq x y z
N VAL A 1 9.63 0.45 -9.46
CA VAL A 1 10.87 1.22 -9.74
C VAL A 1 12.07 0.45 -9.24
N ILE A 2 13.15 0.34 -10.03
CA ILE A 2 14.44 -0.15 -9.53
C ILE A 2 15.17 1.04 -8.93
N ALA A 3 15.35 1.06 -7.61
CA ALA A 3 16.03 2.18 -6.96
C ALA A 3 17.55 2.05 -7.09
N LYS A 4 18.18 3.20 -7.35
CA LYS A 4 19.62 3.38 -7.39
C LYS A 4 19.99 4.47 -6.40
N PHE A 5 20.79 4.13 -5.41
CA PHE A 5 21.40 5.04 -4.45
C PHE A 5 22.92 4.93 -4.58
N GLU A 6 23.66 5.87 -4.00
CA GLU A 6 25.13 5.82 -4.03
C GLU A 6 25.62 4.51 -3.39
N GLY A 7 26.27 3.65 -4.20
CA GLY A 7 26.76 2.34 -3.77
C GLY A 7 25.71 1.23 -3.64
N TYR A 8 24.45 1.46 -4.03
CA TYR A 8 23.40 0.44 -3.95
C TYR A 8 22.44 0.48 -5.15
N GLU A 9 22.27 -0.68 -5.80
CA GLU A 9 21.24 -0.89 -6.82
C GLU A 9 20.35 -2.06 -6.39
N ALA A 10 19.03 -1.83 -6.34
CA ALA A 10 18.09 -2.87 -5.99
C ALA A 10 18.00 -3.92 -7.12
N ASN A 11 18.06 -5.21 -6.77
CA ASN A 11 17.87 -6.29 -7.74
C ASN A 11 16.39 -6.57 -8.08
N VAL A 12 15.46 -5.94 -7.36
CA VAL A 12 14.01 -6.08 -7.52
C VAL A 12 13.35 -4.71 -7.38
N PRO A 13 12.11 -4.53 -7.89
CA PRO A 13 11.35 -3.32 -7.64
C PRO A 13 11.24 -3.03 -6.14
N VAL A 14 11.58 -1.80 -5.74
CA VAL A 14 11.52 -1.39 -4.32
C VAL A 14 10.15 -0.90 -3.88
N THR A 15 9.18 -0.91 -4.80
CA THR A 15 7.79 -0.53 -4.55
C THR A 15 6.87 -1.65 -4.97
N LEU A 16 5.78 -1.81 -4.23
CA LEU A 16 4.70 -2.73 -4.57
C LEU A 16 3.64 -1.99 -5.40
N THR A 17 3.02 -2.71 -6.33
CA THR A 17 1.72 -2.29 -6.89
C THR A 17 0.64 -2.31 -5.80
N PRO A 18 -0.50 -1.60 -5.97
CA PRO A 18 -1.63 -1.67 -5.06
C PRO A 18 -2.05 -3.11 -4.72
N GLU A 19 -2.11 -3.99 -5.72
CA GLU A 19 -2.47 -5.39 -5.55
C GLU A 19 -1.41 -6.13 -4.72
N GLN A 20 -0.12 -5.97 -5.05
CA GLN A 20 0.96 -6.60 -4.30
C GLN A 20 1.03 -6.14 -2.84
N ALA A 21 0.72 -4.87 -2.56
CA ALA A 21 0.65 -4.34 -1.20
C ALA A 21 -0.46 -5.02 -0.38
N VAL A 22 -1.63 -5.23 -0.99
CA VAL A 22 -2.72 -5.97 -0.35
C VAL A 22 -2.36 -7.45 -0.15
N GLU A 23 -1.73 -8.10 -1.14
CA GLU A 23 -1.27 -9.49 -0.97
C GLU A 23 -0.30 -9.62 0.21
N ALA A 24 0.62 -8.68 0.36
CA ALA A 24 1.52 -8.66 1.51
C ALA A 24 0.74 -8.56 2.84
N ALA A 25 -0.27 -7.69 2.92
CA ALA A 25 -1.14 -7.56 4.10
C ALA A 25 -1.88 -8.88 4.40
N ALA A 26 -2.40 -9.55 3.37
CA ALA A 26 -3.09 -10.84 3.51
C ALA A 26 -2.15 -11.94 4.01
N VAL A 27 -0.93 -12.04 3.45
CA VAL A 27 0.09 -13.01 3.88
C VAL A 27 0.52 -12.78 5.34
N LEU A 28 0.60 -11.52 5.76
CA LEU A 28 0.92 -11.15 7.14
C LEU A 28 -0.26 -11.36 8.11
N GLY A 29 -1.44 -11.74 7.62
CA GLY A 29 -2.64 -11.90 8.44
C GLY A 29 -3.20 -10.58 8.98
N ALA A 30 -2.90 -9.46 8.32
CA ALA A 30 -3.38 -8.15 8.74
C ALA A 30 -4.89 -8.00 8.52
N ALA A 31 -5.58 -7.35 9.48
CA ALA A 31 -7.01 -7.05 9.35
C ALA A 31 -7.28 -5.82 8.45
N ALA A 32 -6.29 -4.93 8.32
CA ALA A 32 -6.37 -3.71 7.53
C ALA A 32 -5.03 -3.39 6.88
N ALA A 33 -5.07 -2.66 5.77
CA ALA A 33 -3.90 -2.14 5.06
C ALA A 33 -4.09 -0.65 4.78
N CYS A 34 -3.14 0.17 5.25
CA CYS A 34 -3.14 1.62 5.03
C CYS A 34 -2.17 1.99 3.91
N ALA A 35 -2.68 2.62 2.86
CA ALA A 35 -1.84 3.17 1.80
C ALA A 35 -1.26 4.52 2.25
N ILE A 36 0.03 4.75 2.00
CA ILE A 36 0.75 5.98 2.40
C ILE A 36 1.46 6.68 1.22
N HIS A 37 1.52 6.05 0.05
CA HIS A 37 2.18 6.57 -1.14
C HIS A 37 1.20 6.58 -2.32
N TYR A 38 0.22 7.48 -2.27
CA TYR A 38 -0.80 7.68 -3.30
C TYR A 38 -1.40 9.09 -3.22
N GLU A 39 -1.92 9.61 -4.33
CA GLU A 39 -2.41 10.99 -4.48
C GLU A 39 -1.36 12.05 -4.09
N LEU A 40 -0.07 11.70 -4.27
CA LEU A 40 1.08 12.57 -4.01
C LEU A 40 1.43 13.41 -5.26
N PHE A 41 2.37 14.35 -5.08
CA PHE A 41 2.87 15.20 -6.16
C PHE A 41 3.55 14.36 -7.27
N ASP A 42 2.98 14.36 -8.48
CA ASP A 42 3.60 13.76 -9.67
C ASP A 42 4.84 14.58 -10.07
N ASN A 43 6.02 14.00 -9.87
CA ASN A 43 7.30 14.69 -10.00
C ASN A 43 8.34 13.79 -10.69
N PRO A 44 8.18 13.56 -12.00
CA PRO A 44 9.13 12.75 -12.76
C PRO A 44 10.52 13.42 -12.80
N PRO A 45 11.61 12.62 -12.79
CA PRO A 45 11.65 11.16 -12.81
C PRO A 45 11.57 10.52 -11.40
N THR A 46 11.46 11.32 -10.35
CA THR A 46 11.57 10.88 -8.95
C THR A 46 10.34 10.09 -8.51
N TYR A 47 9.16 10.57 -8.86
CA TYR A 47 7.88 9.90 -8.58
C TYR A 47 6.96 10.05 -9.79
N THR A 48 6.44 8.92 -10.24
CA THR A 48 5.33 8.86 -11.18
C THR A 48 4.26 7.99 -10.57
N GLU A 49 3.10 8.60 -10.36
CA GLU A 49 1.97 7.90 -9.75
C GLU A 49 1.47 6.78 -10.68
N GLN A 50 1.11 5.63 -10.09
CA GLN A 50 0.39 4.60 -10.84
C GLN A 50 -1.05 5.07 -11.07
N SER A 51 -1.62 4.76 -12.23
CA SER A 51 -3.03 5.06 -12.47
C SER A 51 -3.93 4.26 -11.53
N ASP A 52 -5.06 4.86 -11.17
CA ASP A 52 -6.21 4.21 -10.53
C ASP A 52 -5.87 3.53 -9.19
N ILE A 53 -4.86 4.04 -8.44
CA ILE A 53 -4.39 3.42 -7.20
C ILE A 53 -5.55 3.16 -6.24
N ARG A 54 -6.42 4.15 -6.02
CA ARG A 54 -7.56 4.05 -5.11
C ARG A 54 -8.46 2.86 -5.47
N GLU A 55 -8.93 2.81 -6.72
CA GLU A 55 -9.81 1.74 -7.18
C GLU A 55 -9.13 0.37 -7.11
N ARG A 56 -7.88 0.28 -7.56
CA ARG A 56 -7.08 -0.95 -7.60
C ARG A 56 -6.82 -1.50 -6.20
N PHE A 57 -6.43 -0.63 -5.26
CA PHE A 57 -6.16 -0.99 -3.88
C PHE A 57 -7.43 -1.47 -3.17
N GLU A 58 -8.52 -0.71 -3.27
CA GLU A 58 -9.80 -1.07 -2.66
C GLU A 58 -10.35 -2.40 -3.20
N ARG A 59 -10.27 -2.60 -4.53
CA ARG A 59 -10.71 -3.85 -5.16
C ARG A 59 -9.91 -5.05 -4.66
N ALA A 60 -8.58 -4.94 -4.63
CA ALA A 60 -7.71 -6.01 -4.13
C ALA A 60 -8.01 -6.30 -2.66
N ALA A 61 -8.15 -5.27 -1.83
CA ALA A 61 -8.42 -5.40 -0.41
C ALA A 61 -9.72 -6.16 -0.13
N ARG A 62 -10.79 -5.80 -0.86
CA ARG A 62 -12.08 -6.50 -0.79
C ARG A 62 -11.95 -7.98 -1.16
N GLN A 63 -11.20 -8.31 -2.22
CA GLN A 63 -10.99 -9.70 -2.65
C GLN A 63 -10.24 -10.55 -1.62
N ARG A 64 -9.42 -9.92 -0.78
CA ARG A 64 -8.64 -10.58 0.27
C ARG A 64 -9.25 -10.48 1.67
N GLY A 65 -10.41 -9.83 1.82
CA GLY A 65 -11.02 -9.60 3.12
C GLY A 65 -10.16 -8.71 4.04
N VAL A 66 -9.33 -7.84 3.45
CA VAL A 66 -8.53 -6.84 4.16
C VAL A 66 -9.28 -5.51 4.12
N THR A 67 -9.34 -4.80 5.24
CA THR A 67 -9.95 -3.45 5.27
C THR A 67 -8.98 -2.45 4.61
N PRO A 68 -9.34 -1.82 3.47
CA PRO A 68 -8.50 -0.77 2.91
C PRO A 68 -8.64 0.52 3.72
N ILE A 69 -7.51 1.15 4.05
CA ILE A 69 -7.47 2.48 4.65
C ILE A 69 -6.76 3.41 3.66
N LEU A 70 -7.50 4.39 3.17
CA LEU A 70 -7.05 5.44 2.26
C LEU A 70 -7.50 6.76 2.88
N VAL A 71 -6.59 7.39 3.63
CA VAL A 71 -6.79 8.71 4.27
C VAL A 71 -6.06 9.78 3.49
N GLY A 72 -6.60 11.00 3.46
CA GLY A 72 -5.95 12.16 2.85
C GLY A 72 -4.81 12.69 3.72
N ASP A 73 -4.06 13.66 3.17
CA ASP A 73 -2.95 14.31 3.87
C ASP A 73 -3.42 14.95 5.18
N GLY A 74 -2.78 14.55 6.29
CA GLY A 74 -3.09 15.04 7.63
C GLY A 74 -4.34 14.43 8.28
N GLU A 75 -5.03 13.51 7.60
CA GLU A 75 -6.17 12.80 8.17
C GLU A 75 -5.74 11.65 9.11
N VAL A 76 -6.64 11.29 10.03
CA VAL A 76 -6.37 10.30 11.08
C VAL A 76 -6.67 8.89 10.57
N VAL A 77 -5.71 7.98 10.72
CA VAL A 77 -5.92 6.54 10.52
C VAL A 77 -6.67 5.97 11.73
N PRO A 78 -7.88 5.43 11.55
CA PRO A 78 -8.61 4.81 12.65
C PRO A 78 -7.89 3.53 13.09
N PHE A 79 -7.59 3.43 14.39
CA PHE A 79 -7.05 2.20 14.95
C PHE A 79 -8.17 1.17 15.07
N ALA A 80 -8.21 0.20 14.16
CA ALA A 80 -9.05 -0.98 14.32
C ALA A 80 -8.41 -1.86 15.40
N ALA A 81 -8.93 -1.80 16.64
CA ALA A 81 -8.55 -2.78 17.66
C ALA A 81 -8.85 -4.18 17.09
N PRO A 82 -7.91 -5.14 17.16
CA PRO A 82 -8.15 -6.46 16.60
C PRO A 82 -9.32 -7.11 17.35
N GLU A 83 -10.34 -7.57 16.61
CA GLU A 83 -11.21 -8.62 17.16
C GLU A 83 -10.32 -9.83 17.45
N ARG A 84 -10.33 -10.27 18.72
CA ARG A 84 -9.62 -11.49 19.10
C ARG A 84 -10.20 -12.64 18.29
N ARG A 85 -9.45 -13.16 17.32
CA ARG A 85 -9.78 -14.47 16.75
C ARG A 85 -9.59 -15.52 17.86
N PRO A 86 -10.58 -16.38 18.14
CA PRO A 86 -10.36 -17.52 19.02
C PRO A 86 -9.23 -18.38 18.41
N ALA A 87 -8.37 -18.88 19.29
CA ALA A 87 -7.25 -19.75 18.96
C ALA A 87 -7.72 -21.08 18.36
#